data_AF-A0A328SH73-F1
#
_entry.id   AF-A0A328SH73-F1
#
_cell.length_a   1.000
_cell.length_b   1.000
_cell.length_c   1.000
_cell.angle_alpha   90.00
_cell.angle_beta   90.00
_cell.angle_gamma   90.00
#
_symmetry.space_group_name_H-M   'P 1'
#
loop_
_entity.id
_entity.type
_entity.pdbx_description
1 polymer ?
#
loop_
_entity_poly.entity_id
_entity_poly.type
_entity_poly.pdbx_seq_one_letter_code
_entity_poly.pdbx_strand_id
1 'polypeptide(L)' 'MKYIIVIADGMADEPLKQLNGQTPVVEANTPNMDFIAKNGYTGYAKNVPDGMTPGSDVANT' A
#
# COMPACT_ATOMS: atom_id res chain seq x y z
N MET A 1 -22.88 9.70 -8.17
CA MET A 1 -21.97 9.17 -7.13
C MET A 1 -20.64 9.90 -7.25
N LYS A 2 -19.94 10.19 -6.15
CA LYS A 2 -18.58 10.75 -6.16
C LYS A 2 -17.64 9.72 -5.53
N TYR A 3 -16.41 9.64 -6.02
CA TYR A 3 -15.40 8.70 -5.54
C TYR A 3 -14.11 9.45 -5.20
N ILE A 4 -13.37 8.91 -4.23
CA ILE A 4 -12.02 9.36 -3.88
C ILE A 4 -11.11 8.14 -3.99
N ILE A 5 -10.01 8.29 -4.73
CA ILE A 5 -8.94 7.29 -4.82
C ILE A 5 -7.72 7.92 -4.14
N VAL A 6 -7.14 7.19 -3.18
CA VAL A 6 -5.94 7.61 -2.45
C VAL A 6 -4.85 6.60 -2.76
N ILE A 7 -3.76 7.07 -3.37
CA ILE A 7 -2.56 6.26 -3.65
C ILE A 7 -1.48 6.70 -2.69
N ALA A 8 -1.08 5.81 -1.80
CA ALA A 8 0.09 6.01 -0.95
C ALA A 8 1.33 5.52 -1.71
N ASP A 9 1.98 6.45 -2.42
CA ASP A 9 3.12 6.14 -3.30
C ASP A 9 4.27 5.52 -2.49
N GLY A 10 4.81 4.40 -2.99
CA GLY A 10 5.88 3.65 -2.32
C GLY A 10 5.54 3.10 -0.93
N MET A 11 4.25 2.94 -0.57
CA MET A 11 3.87 2.48 0.78
C MET A 11 4.22 1.01 1.06
N ALA A 12 4.24 0.17 0.03
CA ALA A 12 4.66 -1.21 0.18
C ALA A 12 6.16 -1.29 0.43
N ASP A 13 6.56 -2.12 1.38
CA ASP A 13 7.96 -2.28 1.77
C ASP A 13 8.18 -3.69 2.32
N GLU A 14 9.45 -4.04 2.51
CA GLU A 14 9.90 -5.28 3.10
C GLU A 14 9.94 -5.19 4.65
N PRO A 15 9.82 -6.33 5.35
CA PRO A 15 10.10 -6.43 6.77
C PRO A 15 11.49 -5.90 7.15
N LEU A 16 11.57 -4.98 8.11
CA LEU A 16 12.82 -4.37 8.56
C LEU A 16 13.25 -4.89 9.93
N LYS A 17 14.53 -5.29 10.07
CA LYS A 17 15.08 -5.78 11.35
C LYS A 17 14.95 -4.76 12.49
N GLN A 18 15.13 -3.48 12.19
CA GLN A 18 15.01 -2.38 13.17
C GLN A 18 13.55 -2.13 13.62
N LEU A 19 12.58 -2.68 12.90
CA LEU A 19 11.15 -2.64 13.23
C LEU A 19 10.67 -4.01 13.73
N ASN A 20 11.54 -4.80 14.36
CA ASN A 20 11.23 -6.15 14.84
C ASN A 20 10.67 -7.09 13.77
N GLY A 21 11.06 -6.90 12.49
CA GLY A 21 10.55 -7.70 11.37
C GLY A 21 9.18 -7.26 10.85
N GLN A 22 8.74 -6.04 11.17
CA GLN A 22 7.55 -5.42 10.58
C GLN A 22 7.92 -4.53 9.39
N THR A 23 6.95 -4.28 8.52
CA THR A 23 7.07 -3.23 7.49
C THR A 23 6.77 -1.86 8.11
N PRO A 24 7.21 -0.74 7.51
CA PRO A 24 6.94 0.60 8.04
C PRO A 24 5.45 0.90 8.21
N VAL A 25 4.58 0.45 7.30
CA VAL A 25 3.13 0.68 7.40
C VAL A 25 2.49 -0.08 8.56
N VAL A 26 3.03 -1.24 8.93
CA VAL A 26 2.55 -2.03 10.07
C VAL A 26 3.01 -1.42 11.40
N GLU A 27 4.24 -0.90 11.46
CA GLU A 27 4.74 -0.21 12.66
C GLU A 27 4.07 1.15 12.88
N ALA A 28 3.68 1.85 11.81
CA ALA A 28 3.10 3.18 11.89
C ALA A 28 1.72 3.19 12.56
N ASN A 29 1.47 4.21 13.40
CA ASN A 29 0.14 4.44 13.97
C ASN A 29 -0.82 4.97 12.90
N THR A 30 -1.63 4.09 12.30
CA THR A 30 -2.50 4.39 11.16
C THR A 30 -3.99 4.12 11.44
N PRO A 31 -4.59 4.69 12.50
CA PRO A 31 -5.91 4.29 13.00
C PRO A 31 -7.05 4.52 11.98
N ASN A 32 -6.91 5.49 11.09
CA ASN A 32 -7.88 5.74 10.02
C ASN A 32 -7.79 4.70 8.90
N MET A 33 -6.58 4.25 8.57
CA MET A 33 -6.38 3.20 7.56
C MET A 33 -6.85 1.85 8.12
N ASP A 34 -6.56 1.59 9.39
CA ASP A 34 -7.06 0.44 10.13
C ASP A 34 -8.60 0.42 10.18
N PHE A 35 -9.22 1.57 10.45
CA PHE A 35 -10.68 1.71 10.42
C PHE A 35 -11.26 1.36 9.05
N ILE A 36 -10.66 1.87 7.97
CA ILE A 36 -11.11 1.59 6.59
C ILE A 36 -10.92 0.11 6.26
N ALA A 37 -9.76 -0.48 6.59
CA ALA A 37 -9.47 -1.88 6.33
C ALA A 37 -10.41 -2.83 7.07
N LYS A 38 -10.72 -2.53 8.34
CA LYS A 38 -11.61 -3.33 9.19
C LYS A 38 -13.08 -3.26 8.77
N ASN A 39 -13.52 -2.12 8.22
CA ASN A 39 -14.92 -1.88 7.85
C ASN A 39 -15.15 -1.92 6.32
N GLY A 40 -14.15 -2.34 5.56
CA GLY A 40 -14.18 -2.39 4.11
C GLY A 40 -13.77 -3.76 3.57
N TYR A 41 -13.26 -3.74 2.34
CA TYR A 41 -12.68 -4.91 1.69
C TYR A 41 -11.20 -4.67 1.46
N THR A 42 -10.39 -5.69 1.74
CA THR A 42 -8.94 -5.66 1.59
C THR A 42 -8.47 -6.73 0.61
N GLY A 43 -7.30 -6.53 0.03
CA GLY A 43 -6.68 -7.45 -0.92
C GLY A 43 -5.36 -6.90 -1.45
N TYR A 44 -4.70 -7.70 -2.28
CA TYR A 44 -3.49 -7.29 -2.98
C TYR A 44 -3.84 -6.70 -4.34
N ALA A 45 -3.12 -5.64 -4.73
CA ALA A 45 -3.17 -5.07 -6.06
C ALA A 45 -1.79 -5.24 -6.73
N LYS A 46 -1.80 -5.78 -7.95
CA LYS A 46 -0.63 -5.80 -8.84
C LYS A 46 -0.92 -4.86 -10.01
N ASN A 47 -0.38 -3.66 -9.92
CA ASN A 47 -0.52 -2.60 -10.94
C ASN A 47 0.64 -2.55 -11.94
N VAL A 48 1.77 -3.18 -11.63
CA VAL A 48 2.91 -3.29 -12.55
C VAL A 48 2.88 -4.66 -13.24
N PRO A 49 2.79 -4.72 -14.58
CA PRO A 49 2.86 -5.96 -15.34
C PRO A 49 4.20 -6.69 -15.15
N ASP A 50 4.19 -8.01 -15.35
CA ASP A 50 5.42 -8.79 -15.31
C ASP A 50 6.43 -8.32 -16.36
N GLY A 51 7.70 -8.24 -15.96
CA GLY A 51 8.80 -7.80 -16.83
C GLY A 51 8.91 -6.28 -17.02
N MET A 52 8.03 -5.47 -16.43
CA MET A 52 8.13 -4.01 -16.45
C MET A 52 8.80 -3.47 -15.18
N THR A 53 9.49 -2.33 -15.33
CA THR A 53 10.04 -1.58 -14.20
C THR A 53 8.89 -0.93 -13.41
N PRO A 54 8.89 -0.99 -12.06
CA PRO A 54 7.82 -0.42 -11.24
C PRO A 54 7.94 1.10 -11.09
N GLY A 55 7.92 1.83 -12.21
CA GLY A 55 7.87 3.30 -12.22
C GLY A 55 6.44 3.81 -12.02
N SER A 56 6.29 5.02 -11.47
CA SER A 56 4.98 5.65 -11.25
C SER A 56 4.20 5.88 -12.53
N ASP A 57 4.88 6.00 -13.68
CA ASP A 57 4.27 6.02 -15.01
C ASP A 57 3.60 4.67 -15.32
N VAL A 58 4.31 3.56 -15.17
CA VAL A 58 3.79 2.20 -15.42
C VAL A 58 2.67 1.83 -14.43
N ALA A 59 2.84 2.20 -13.16
CA ALA A 59 1.96 1.80 -12.07
C ALA A 59 0.61 2.55 -12.01
N ASN A 60 0.51 3.71 -12.66
CA ASN A 60 -0.68 4.58 -12.65
C ASN A 60 -1.35 4.76 -14.03
N THR A 61 -0.96 3.98 -15.03
CA THR A 61 -1.57 4.01 -16.37
C THR A 61 -2.92 3.28 -16.40
#